data_AF-A0A9P7G777-F1
#
_entry.id   AF-A0A9P7G777-F1
#
_cell.length_a   1.000
_cell.length_b   1.000
_cell.length_c   1.000
_cell.angle_alpha   90.00
_cell.angle_beta   90.00
_cell.angle_gamma   90.00
#
_symmetry.space_group_name_H-M   'P 1'
#
loop_
_entity.id
_entity.type
_entity.pdbx_description
1 polymer ?
#
loop_
_entity_poly.entity_id
_entity_poly.type
_entity_poly.pdbx_seq_one_letter_code
_entity_poly.pdbx_strand_id
1 'polypeptide(L)'
;MSGKLASEYPSWKKLQQIFDSEHSKLVLKDLFAQDPERFAKFSREYSSSDGPDVTFLLDYSKNLITQPVLDTLFSLVREAEVEKVRDQMFAGEHINTSEDRAVLHVALRNFNDFSIQEEGVDEVAGVLAHIKEFTDAVRSGEWKGYTGKTINTIVNIGIGGSDLGPVMVTEALKAYAKRDLTAHFVSNIDGTHLAETLRVSDPERTLFIIASKTFTTQETITNAESARDWFLASAKDKAHVAKHFVALSTNTKAVTAFGISESNILPFWDWVGGRYSLWSAIGLSIALVIGYNHFEELLKGAHGVDKHFKETPIEQNLPVILAVLGIWYNDFYGAQTHALLPYDQYLHKFADYFQQGDMESNGKFITKGGQRVDYQTGPIIWGAAGTNGQHSFYQLVHQGTKIIPADFIAPATTHNPISHSKHHRILLSNFFAQPEALAFGKTEEEVRKEVGAGASEALVKSKVFEGNRPSNSIIFPLLTPATLGALIALYEHKIFVQGVVWGINSFDQMGVELGKVLAKNILAQLEKPEDVKGHDSSTTGLIHYYQKFRKE
;
A
#
# COMPACT_ATOMS: atom_id res chain seq x y z
N MET A 1 8.81 24.61 3.98
CA MET A 1 7.84 24.45 5.09
C MET A 1 8.38 25.11 6.34
N SER A 2 7.51 25.61 7.22
CA SER A 2 7.85 26.47 8.36
C SER A 2 8.60 25.79 9.51
N GLY A 3 8.74 24.46 9.50
CA GLY A 3 9.28 23.70 10.64
C GLY A 3 8.39 23.71 11.88
N LYS A 4 7.17 24.23 11.74
CA LYS A 4 6.15 24.37 12.80
C LYS A 4 5.55 23.02 13.17
N LEU A 5 5.39 22.76 14.46
CA LEU A 5 4.69 21.57 14.96
C LEU A 5 3.19 21.65 14.68
N ALA A 6 2.56 20.53 14.36
CA ALA A 6 1.12 20.49 14.08
C ALA A 6 0.27 20.98 15.26
N SER A 7 0.71 20.68 16.50
CA SER A 7 0.11 21.14 17.76
C SER A 7 0.07 22.67 17.93
N GLU A 8 0.87 23.42 17.17
CA GLU A 8 0.94 24.87 17.22
C GLU A 8 -0.04 25.57 16.26
N TYR A 9 -0.71 24.81 15.38
CA TYR A 9 -1.75 25.35 14.50
C TYR A 9 -2.98 25.80 15.31
N PRO A 10 -3.52 27.01 15.10
CA PRO A 10 -4.77 27.45 15.72
C PRO A 10 -5.90 26.43 15.57
N SER A 11 -6.04 25.83 14.39
CA SER A 11 -7.06 24.80 14.13
C SER A 11 -6.82 23.52 14.93
N TRP A 12 -5.57 23.13 15.19
CA TRP A 12 -5.26 21.99 16.07
C TRP A 12 -5.74 22.24 17.50
N LYS A 13 -5.43 23.41 18.06
CA LYS A 13 -5.87 23.79 19.42
C LYS A 13 -7.38 23.84 19.52
N LYS A 14 -8.05 24.33 18.47
CA LYS A 14 -9.52 24.33 18.39
C LYS A 14 -10.09 22.91 18.30
N LEU A 15 -9.46 22.00 17.54
CA LEU A 15 -9.85 20.59 17.49
C LEU A 15 -9.72 19.92 18.86
N GLN A 16 -8.65 20.20 19.61
CA GLN A 16 -8.50 19.71 20.98
C GLN A 16 -9.64 20.22 21.88
N GLN A 17 -9.98 21.50 21.80
CA GLN A 17 -11.10 22.07 22.57
C GLN A 17 -12.44 21.43 22.19
N ILE A 18 -12.70 21.20 20.91
CA ILE A 18 -13.90 20.50 20.44
C ILE A 18 -13.90 19.07 20.97
N PHE A 19 -12.78 18.35 20.86
CA PHE A 19 -12.65 16.99 21.39
C PHE A 19 -12.95 16.96 22.89
N ASP A 20 -12.27 17.77 23.70
CA ASP A 20 -12.42 17.80 25.16
C ASP A 20 -13.86 18.10 25.61
N SER A 21 -14.60 18.90 24.84
CA SER A 21 -15.96 19.36 25.21
C SER A 21 -17.11 18.58 24.56
N GLU A 22 -16.87 17.89 23.44
CA GLU A 22 -17.92 17.29 22.61
C GLU A 22 -17.74 15.79 22.35
N HIS A 23 -16.54 15.20 22.44
CA HIS A 23 -16.32 13.80 22.00
C HIS A 23 -17.28 12.80 22.65
N SER A 24 -17.58 12.96 23.94
CA SER A 24 -18.49 12.08 24.69
C SER A 24 -19.96 12.23 24.28
N LYS A 25 -20.31 13.27 23.52
CA LYS A 25 -21.66 13.55 23.00
C LYS A 25 -21.83 13.07 21.55
N LEU A 26 -20.73 12.70 20.88
CA LEU A 26 -20.77 12.19 19.51
C LEU A 26 -21.19 10.72 19.55
N VAL A 27 -22.48 10.49 19.34
CA VAL A 27 -23.09 9.16 19.26
C VAL A 27 -23.66 8.97 17.86
N LEU A 28 -23.12 8.02 17.08
CA LEU A 28 -23.52 7.79 15.68
C LEU A 28 -25.04 7.60 15.54
N LYS A 29 -25.65 6.82 16.42
CA LYS A 29 -27.11 6.60 16.42
C LYS A 29 -27.88 7.94 16.49
N ASP A 30 -27.45 8.84 17.36
CA ASP A 30 -28.09 10.14 17.54
C ASP A 30 -27.78 11.09 16.36
N LEU A 31 -26.54 11.09 15.88
CA LEU A 31 -26.12 11.90 14.73
C LEU A 31 -26.90 11.56 13.45
N PHE A 32 -27.22 10.28 13.22
CA PHE A 32 -28.08 9.86 12.11
C PHE A 32 -29.56 10.17 12.37
N ALA A 33 -30.05 10.00 13.60
CA ALA A 33 -31.44 10.30 13.95
C ALA A 33 -31.77 11.80 13.85
N GLN A 34 -30.80 12.67 14.15
CA GLN A 34 -30.96 14.13 14.11
C GLN A 34 -30.83 14.72 12.70
N ASP A 35 -30.20 14.01 11.76
CA ASP A 35 -29.95 14.48 10.41
C ASP A 35 -30.26 13.40 9.36
N PRO A 36 -31.50 13.35 8.85
CA PRO A 36 -31.88 12.39 7.81
C PRO A 36 -31.04 12.49 6.52
N GLU A 37 -30.44 13.65 6.26
CA GLU A 37 -29.60 13.93 5.09
C GLU A 37 -28.10 13.69 5.37
N ARG A 38 -27.74 13.06 6.49
CA ARG A 38 -26.35 12.84 6.90
C ARG A 38 -25.54 12.13 5.83
N PHE A 39 -26.09 11.09 5.20
CA PHE A 39 -25.41 10.40 4.11
C PHE A 39 -25.07 11.36 2.96
N ALA A 40 -26.04 12.16 2.50
CA ALA A 40 -25.83 13.10 1.40
C ALA A 40 -24.78 14.18 1.75
N LYS A 41 -24.76 14.64 3.01
CA LYS A 41 -23.77 15.63 3.48
C LYS A 41 -22.37 15.04 3.63
N PHE A 42 -22.26 13.81 4.14
CA PHE A 42 -20.99 13.15 4.50
C PHE A 42 -20.67 11.96 3.58
N SER A 43 -20.97 12.10 2.29
CA SER A 43 -20.48 11.22 1.24
C SER A 43 -20.04 12.03 0.03
N ARG A 44 -19.09 11.50 -0.75
CA ARG A 44 -18.66 12.09 -2.02
C ARG A 44 -18.48 10.98 -3.03
N GLU A 45 -18.95 11.22 -4.25
CA GLU A 45 -18.66 10.37 -5.39
C GLU A 45 -17.49 10.99 -6.15
N TYR A 46 -16.47 10.18 -6.43
CA TYR A 46 -15.46 10.50 -7.42
C TYR A 46 -15.92 9.92 -8.75
N SER A 47 -15.85 10.72 -9.80
CA SER A 47 -16.00 10.28 -11.19
C SER A 47 -14.86 10.88 -11.99
N SER A 48 -14.12 10.04 -12.71
CA SER A 48 -13.00 10.50 -13.54
C SER A 48 -13.49 11.54 -14.56
N SER A 49 -12.86 12.72 -14.60
CA SER A 49 -13.19 13.76 -15.59
C SER A 49 -12.67 13.41 -16.99
N ASP A 50 -11.53 12.73 -17.03
CA ASP A 50 -10.81 12.34 -18.24
C ASP A 50 -10.24 10.92 -18.04
N GLY A 51 -10.31 10.07 -19.07
CA GLY A 51 -9.79 8.69 -19.01
C GLY A 51 -10.87 7.59 -18.94
N PRO A 52 -10.52 6.37 -18.47
CA PRO A 52 -11.48 5.27 -18.31
C PRO A 52 -12.61 5.66 -17.35
N ASP A 53 -13.83 5.18 -17.62
CA ASP A 53 -15.01 5.42 -16.77
C ASP A 53 -14.83 4.76 -15.40
N VAL A 54 -14.22 5.49 -14.47
CA VAL A 54 -13.98 5.10 -13.08
C VAL A 54 -14.84 6.00 -12.19
N THR A 55 -15.71 5.37 -11.43
CA THR A 55 -16.44 6.02 -10.33
C THR A 55 -16.30 5.20 -9.05
N PHE A 56 -16.26 5.89 -7.91
CA PHE A 56 -16.45 5.28 -6.61
C PHE A 56 -17.04 6.25 -5.60
N LEU A 57 -17.92 5.72 -4.76
CA LEU A 57 -18.53 6.43 -3.65
C LEU A 57 -17.67 6.24 -2.40
N LEU A 58 -17.28 7.35 -1.77
CA LEU A 58 -16.78 7.38 -0.40
C LEU A 58 -17.90 7.85 0.54
N ASP A 59 -18.48 6.91 1.29
CA ASP A 59 -19.36 7.19 2.43
C ASP A 59 -18.53 7.29 3.70
N TYR A 60 -18.45 8.49 4.26
CA TYR A 60 -17.80 8.77 5.54
C TYR A 60 -18.81 9.27 6.59
N SER A 61 -20.10 9.00 6.40
CA SER A 61 -21.17 9.43 7.31
C SER A 61 -21.17 8.69 8.65
N LYS A 62 -20.63 7.46 8.69
CA LYS A 62 -20.46 6.64 9.91
C LYS A 62 -19.18 6.99 10.67
N ASN A 63 -18.81 8.26 10.67
CA ASN A 63 -17.71 8.80 11.46
C ASN A 63 -18.22 9.71 12.58
N LEU A 64 -17.47 9.77 13.68
CA LEU A 64 -17.74 10.58 14.86
C LEU A 64 -17.39 12.05 14.60
N ILE A 65 -18.11 12.67 13.66
CA ILE A 65 -17.89 14.02 13.18
C ILE A 65 -19.20 14.81 13.07
N THR A 66 -19.08 16.13 13.18
CA THR A 66 -20.09 17.14 12.85
C THR A 66 -19.51 18.11 11.82
N GLN A 67 -20.34 18.97 11.22
CA GLN A 67 -19.84 19.98 10.28
C GLN A 67 -18.78 20.91 10.92
N PRO A 68 -18.93 21.42 12.16
CA PRO A 68 -17.89 22.22 12.80
C PRO A 68 -16.54 21.50 13.01
N VAL A 69 -16.56 20.19 13.31
CA VAL A 69 -15.34 19.36 13.39
C VAL A 69 -14.66 19.32 12.02
N LEU A 70 -15.44 18.99 10.99
CA LEU A 70 -14.93 18.83 9.62
C LEU A 70 -14.38 20.16 9.04
N ASP A 71 -15.08 21.28 9.25
CA ASP A 71 -14.62 22.61 8.83
C ASP A 71 -13.31 23.00 9.52
N THR A 72 -13.16 22.64 10.80
CA THR A 72 -11.92 22.92 11.55
C THR A 72 -10.77 22.02 11.09
N LEU A 73 -11.05 20.76 10.73
CA LEU A 73 -10.08 19.87 10.10
C LEU A 73 -9.60 20.39 8.73
N PHE A 74 -10.51 20.91 7.90
CA PHE A 74 -10.12 21.55 6.63
C PHE A 74 -9.33 22.84 6.85
N SER A 75 -9.63 23.59 7.92
CA SER A 75 -8.83 24.75 8.30
C SER A 75 -7.40 24.34 8.71
N LEU A 76 -7.23 23.23 9.41
CA LEU A 76 -5.91 22.66 9.73
C LEU A 76 -5.11 22.32 8.46
N VAL A 77 -5.75 21.70 7.46
CA VAL A 77 -5.12 21.39 6.15
C VAL A 77 -4.60 22.67 5.46
N ARG A 78 -5.38 23.75 5.51
CA ARG A 78 -4.98 25.06 4.96
C ARG A 78 -3.84 25.69 5.75
N GLU A 79 -3.91 25.66 7.08
CA GLU A 79 -2.87 26.20 7.96
C GLU A 79 -1.53 25.46 7.79
N ALA A 80 -1.57 24.17 7.48
CA ALA A 80 -0.40 23.36 7.14
C ALA A 80 0.12 23.55 5.71
N GLU A 81 -0.48 24.45 4.92
CA GLU A 81 -0.13 24.73 3.52
C GLU A 81 -0.15 23.49 2.60
N VAL A 82 -1.08 22.54 2.80
CA VAL A 82 -1.12 21.28 2.03
C VAL A 82 -1.23 21.51 0.52
N GLU A 83 -2.04 22.47 0.07
CA GLU A 83 -2.19 22.79 -1.35
C GLU A 83 -0.88 23.28 -1.97
N LYS A 84 -0.12 24.10 -1.24
CA LYS A 84 1.19 24.58 -1.67
C LYS A 84 2.17 23.43 -1.78
N VAL A 85 2.30 22.58 -0.76
CA VAL A 85 3.24 21.45 -0.79
C VAL A 85 2.85 20.44 -1.87
N ARG A 86 1.55 20.25 -2.11
CA ARG A 86 1.05 19.45 -3.24
C ARG A 86 1.58 20.03 -4.54
N ASP A 87 1.38 21.32 -4.77
CA ASP A 87 1.81 21.96 -6.02
C ASP A 87 3.33 21.86 -6.20
N GLN A 88 4.11 21.94 -5.12
CA GLN A 88 5.55 21.69 -5.10
C GLN A 88 5.90 20.25 -5.53
N MET A 89 5.19 19.24 -5.01
CA MET A 89 5.34 17.84 -5.43
C MET A 89 5.11 17.70 -6.93
N PHE A 90 4.01 18.26 -7.43
CA PHE A 90 3.64 18.19 -8.85
C PHE A 90 4.54 19.04 -9.76
N ALA A 91 5.28 20.00 -9.23
CA ALA A 91 6.24 20.81 -10.00
C ALA A 91 7.62 20.15 -10.14
N GLY A 92 7.90 19.10 -9.34
CA GLY A 92 9.23 18.49 -9.26
C GLY A 92 10.14 19.14 -8.21
N GLU A 93 9.61 19.94 -7.28
CA GLU A 93 10.44 20.48 -6.21
C GLU A 93 10.94 19.38 -5.26
N HIS A 94 12.10 19.61 -4.67
CA HIS A 94 12.77 18.68 -3.77
C HIS A 94 12.12 18.64 -2.38
N ILE A 95 10.90 18.10 -2.30
CA ILE A 95 10.15 18.02 -1.04
C ILE A 95 10.64 16.89 -0.12
N ASN A 96 11.44 15.94 -0.62
CA ASN A 96 12.18 14.99 0.21
C ASN A 96 13.48 15.66 0.69
N THR A 97 13.36 16.47 1.74
CA THR A 97 14.42 17.39 2.17
C THR A 97 15.64 16.72 2.82
N SER A 98 15.48 15.51 3.36
CA SER A 98 16.59 14.77 3.99
C SER A 98 17.53 14.12 2.98
N GLU A 99 17.03 13.83 1.78
CA GLU A 99 17.81 13.19 0.71
C GLU A 99 18.04 14.14 -0.48
N ASP A 100 17.49 15.37 -0.41
CA ASP A 100 17.51 16.37 -1.48
C ASP A 100 17.01 15.81 -2.82
N ARG A 101 15.77 15.29 -2.81
CA ARG A 101 15.14 14.68 -4.01
C ARG A 101 13.75 15.23 -4.27
N ALA A 102 13.41 15.32 -5.55
CA ALA A 102 12.01 15.39 -5.98
C ALA A 102 11.22 14.14 -5.58
N VAL A 103 9.90 14.22 -5.61
CA VAL A 103 8.98 13.11 -5.32
C VAL A 103 7.92 13.04 -6.39
N LEU A 104 8.10 12.13 -7.36
CA LEU A 104 7.44 12.25 -8.65
C LEU A 104 6.81 10.94 -9.15
N HIS A 105 6.24 10.14 -8.25
CA HIS A 105 5.43 8.99 -8.67
C HIS A 105 4.24 9.39 -9.57
N VAL A 106 3.75 10.63 -9.46
CA VAL A 106 2.77 11.23 -10.38
C VAL A 106 3.31 11.41 -11.81
N ALA A 107 4.62 11.61 -12.01
CA ALA A 107 5.22 11.74 -13.34
C ALA A 107 5.18 10.42 -14.11
N LEU A 108 5.26 9.27 -13.42
CA LEU A 108 5.22 7.92 -14.00
C LEU A 108 3.90 7.58 -14.69
N ARG A 109 2.86 8.36 -14.38
CA ARG A 109 1.48 8.18 -14.85
C ARG A 109 0.90 9.48 -15.39
N ASN A 110 1.74 10.47 -15.69
CA ASN A 110 1.32 11.74 -16.25
C ASN A 110 1.12 11.62 -17.77
N PHE A 111 -0.09 11.88 -18.25
CA PHE A 111 -0.41 11.87 -19.68
C PHE A 111 -0.32 13.28 -20.31
N ASN A 112 0.73 14.03 -19.95
CA ASN A 112 1.02 15.41 -20.37
C ASN A 112 0.09 16.51 -19.81
N ASP A 113 -0.68 16.22 -18.75
CA ASP A 113 -1.54 17.22 -18.10
C ASP A 113 -0.76 18.08 -17.08
N PHE A 114 0.36 17.56 -16.55
CA PHE A 114 1.19 18.28 -15.60
C PHE A 114 2.54 18.65 -16.24
N SER A 115 2.91 19.93 -16.14
CA SER A 115 4.26 20.38 -16.43
C SER A 115 5.14 20.13 -15.20
N ILE A 116 6.07 19.21 -15.32
CA ILE A 116 6.98 18.77 -14.24
C ILE A 116 8.40 19.01 -14.73
N GLN A 117 9.21 19.72 -13.94
CA GLN A 117 10.59 20.07 -14.30
C GLN A 117 11.55 19.35 -13.36
N GLU A 118 12.03 18.18 -13.79
CA GLU A 118 13.04 17.40 -13.06
C GLU A 118 13.78 16.47 -14.04
N GLU A 119 15.05 16.18 -13.79
CA GLU A 119 15.86 15.29 -14.62
C GLU A 119 15.21 13.89 -14.75
N GLY A 120 15.15 13.38 -15.98
CA GLY A 120 14.61 12.05 -16.29
C GLY A 120 13.09 11.95 -16.42
N VAL A 121 12.34 13.04 -16.18
CA VAL A 121 10.88 13.04 -16.40
C VAL A 121 10.50 12.81 -17.86
N ASP A 122 11.28 13.38 -18.80
CA ASP A 122 11.08 13.22 -20.24
C ASP A 122 11.41 11.80 -20.75
N GLU A 123 12.18 11.04 -19.99
CA GLU A 123 12.53 9.64 -20.29
C GLU A 123 11.40 8.65 -19.95
N VAL A 124 10.43 9.03 -19.11
CA VAL A 124 9.33 8.16 -18.64
C VAL A 124 8.59 7.50 -19.80
N ALA A 125 8.21 8.28 -20.82
CA ALA A 125 7.49 7.78 -21.98
C ALA A 125 8.30 6.72 -22.76
N GLY A 126 9.61 6.90 -22.86
CA GLY A 126 10.52 5.93 -23.49
C GLY A 126 10.61 4.62 -22.71
N VAL A 127 10.68 4.69 -21.37
CA VAL A 127 10.67 3.48 -20.53
C VAL A 127 9.34 2.74 -20.62
N LEU A 128 8.20 3.44 -20.60
CA LEU A 128 6.88 2.83 -20.77
C LEU A 128 6.73 2.17 -22.15
N ALA A 129 7.23 2.80 -23.21
CA ALA A 129 7.28 2.20 -24.54
C ALA A 129 8.13 0.92 -24.56
N HIS A 130 9.29 0.91 -23.89
CA HIS A 130 10.12 -0.27 -23.78
C HIS A 130 9.42 -1.40 -22.97
N ILE A 131 8.72 -1.08 -21.88
CA ILE A 131 7.89 -2.07 -21.15
C ILE A 131 6.87 -2.70 -22.10
N LYS A 132 6.20 -1.88 -22.93
CA LYS A 132 5.24 -2.37 -23.92
C LYS A 132 5.89 -3.34 -24.90
N GLU A 133 6.97 -2.92 -25.57
CA GLU A 133 7.68 -3.73 -26.56
C GLU A 133 8.14 -5.07 -25.96
N PHE A 134 8.77 -5.02 -24.78
CA PHE A 134 9.25 -6.21 -24.10
C PHE A 134 8.11 -7.16 -23.70
N THR A 135 7.05 -6.61 -23.11
CA THR A 135 5.91 -7.42 -22.65
C THR A 135 5.16 -8.05 -23.83
N ASP A 136 5.01 -7.35 -24.95
CA ASP A 136 4.40 -7.88 -26.17
C ASP A 136 5.27 -9.00 -26.78
N ALA A 137 6.60 -8.85 -26.81
CA ALA A 137 7.51 -9.88 -27.28
C ALA A 137 7.44 -11.16 -26.42
N VAL A 138 7.41 -11.03 -25.09
CA VAL A 138 7.29 -12.19 -24.18
C VAL A 138 5.92 -12.84 -24.28
N ARG A 139 4.83 -12.05 -24.24
CA ARG A 139 3.46 -12.55 -24.21
C ARG A 139 3.01 -13.18 -25.53
N SER A 140 3.50 -12.68 -26.66
CA SER A 140 3.29 -13.28 -27.99
C SER A 140 4.08 -14.57 -28.21
N GLY A 141 5.13 -14.78 -27.39
CA GLY A 141 6.07 -15.88 -27.54
C GLY A 141 7.14 -15.63 -28.60
N GLU A 142 7.30 -14.41 -29.10
CA GLU A 142 8.45 -14.02 -29.91
C GLU A 142 9.75 -14.16 -29.11
N TRP A 143 9.76 -13.70 -27.86
CA TRP A 143 10.87 -13.91 -26.95
C TRP A 143 11.03 -15.40 -26.64
N LYS A 144 12.20 -15.95 -26.97
CA LYS A 144 12.53 -17.35 -26.74
C LYS A 144 13.58 -17.52 -25.65
N GLY A 145 13.40 -18.57 -24.85
CA GLY A 145 14.45 -19.08 -23.98
C GLY A 145 15.63 -19.65 -24.76
N TYR A 146 16.65 -20.11 -24.04
CA TYR A 146 17.92 -20.53 -24.62
C TYR A 146 17.81 -21.73 -25.57
N THR A 147 16.78 -22.57 -25.42
CA THR A 147 16.47 -23.71 -26.29
C THR A 147 15.45 -23.41 -27.40
N GLY A 148 15.02 -22.15 -27.53
CA GLY A 148 14.01 -21.75 -28.53
C GLY A 148 12.55 -21.89 -28.08
N LYS A 149 12.30 -22.39 -26.86
CA LYS A 149 10.95 -22.48 -26.27
C LYS A 149 10.42 -21.10 -25.85
N THR A 150 9.09 -20.95 -25.80
CA THR A 150 8.45 -19.74 -25.27
C THR A 150 8.52 -19.71 -23.74
N ILE A 151 8.59 -18.49 -23.19
CA ILE A 151 8.48 -18.26 -21.75
C ILE A 151 7.04 -18.51 -21.30
N ASN A 152 6.88 -19.26 -20.21
CA ASN A 152 5.58 -19.48 -19.55
C ASN A 152 5.63 -19.24 -18.03
N THR A 153 6.81 -18.91 -17.50
CA THR A 153 7.00 -18.58 -16.10
C THR A 153 7.82 -17.30 -15.99
N ILE A 154 7.35 -16.37 -15.15
CA ILE A 154 8.12 -15.19 -14.74
C ILE A 154 8.39 -15.28 -13.24
N VAL A 155 9.58 -14.87 -12.82
CA VAL A 155 9.98 -14.80 -11.41
C VAL A 155 10.51 -13.41 -11.13
N ASN A 156 9.74 -12.59 -10.42
CA ASN A 156 10.21 -11.29 -9.92
C ASN A 156 11.02 -11.51 -8.65
N ILE A 157 12.27 -11.03 -8.63
CA ILE A 157 13.15 -11.08 -7.46
C ILE A 157 13.38 -9.64 -6.98
N GLY A 158 12.85 -9.30 -5.82
CA GLY A 158 12.89 -7.95 -5.25
C GLY A 158 12.31 -7.97 -3.83
N ILE A 159 12.57 -6.95 -3.01
CA ILE A 159 12.05 -6.88 -1.63
C ILE A 159 11.43 -5.50 -1.35
N GLY A 160 10.45 -5.46 -0.45
CA GLY A 160 9.75 -4.23 -0.07
C GLY A 160 9.02 -3.63 -1.27
N GLY A 161 9.40 -2.40 -1.65
CA GLY A 161 8.75 -1.67 -2.73
C GLY A 161 8.92 -2.32 -4.12
N SER A 162 9.98 -3.12 -4.29
CA SER A 162 10.24 -3.90 -5.50
C SER A 162 9.51 -5.25 -5.55
N ASP A 163 8.62 -5.52 -4.58
CA ASP A 163 7.85 -6.76 -4.45
C ASP A 163 6.37 -6.51 -4.19
N LEU A 164 6.03 -5.80 -3.10
CA LEU A 164 4.65 -5.70 -2.59
C LEU A 164 3.68 -5.09 -3.59
N GLY A 165 4.09 -4.05 -4.33
CA GLY A 165 3.27 -3.45 -5.38
C GLY A 165 2.95 -4.44 -6.51
N PRO A 166 3.98 -5.01 -7.17
CA PRO A 166 3.80 -6.08 -8.15
C PRO A 166 2.95 -7.26 -7.67
N VAL A 167 3.19 -7.79 -6.47
CA VAL A 167 2.40 -8.88 -5.87
C VAL A 167 0.94 -8.47 -5.73
N MET A 168 0.68 -7.35 -5.07
CA MET A 168 -0.68 -6.90 -4.79
C MET A 168 -1.47 -6.65 -6.07
N VAL A 169 -0.88 -5.97 -7.06
CA VAL A 169 -1.58 -5.64 -8.32
C VAL A 169 -1.87 -6.87 -9.16
N THR A 170 -0.92 -7.81 -9.28
CA THR A 170 -1.14 -9.04 -10.05
C THR A 170 -2.14 -9.98 -9.38
N GLU A 171 -2.21 -10.00 -8.05
CA GLU A 171 -3.28 -10.69 -7.31
C GLU A 171 -4.65 -10.01 -7.52
N ALA A 172 -4.70 -8.68 -7.38
CA ALA A 172 -5.91 -7.86 -7.54
C ALA A 172 -6.51 -7.94 -8.95
N LEU A 173 -5.66 -7.99 -9.97
CA LEU A 173 -6.05 -8.00 -11.39
C LEU A 173 -5.95 -9.39 -12.03
N LYS A 174 -5.94 -10.45 -11.23
CA LYS A 174 -5.87 -11.84 -11.69
C LYS A 174 -6.98 -12.23 -12.67
N ALA A 175 -8.12 -11.52 -12.67
CA ALA A 175 -9.17 -11.68 -13.68
C ALA A 175 -8.68 -11.36 -15.12
N TYR A 176 -7.73 -10.43 -15.25
CA TYR A 176 -7.15 -9.93 -16.50
C TYR A 176 -5.83 -10.61 -16.89
N ALA A 177 -5.36 -11.53 -16.06
CA ALA A 177 -4.07 -12.20 -16.26
C ALA A 177 -4.10 -13.17 -17.46
N LYS A 178 -2.98 -13.23 -18.19
CA LYS A 178 -2.70 -14.28 -19.18
C LYS A 178 -2.55 -15.63 -18.47
N ARG A 179 -3.53 -16.52 -18.63
CA ARG A 179 -3.68 -17.75 -17.82
C ARG A 179 -2.59 -18.80 -18.02
N ASP A 180 -1.91 -18.79 -19.16
CA ASP A 180 -0.80 -19.67 -19.52
C ASP A 180 0.57 -19.09 -19.15
N LEU A 181 0.62 -17.93 -18.47
CA LEU A 181 1.83 -17.34 -17.90
C LEU A 181 1.75 -17.38 -16.37
N THR A 182 2.61 -18.18 -15.74
CA THR A 182 2.70 -18.24 -14.28
C THR A 182 3.65 -17.15 -13.77
N ALA A 183 3.27 -16.46 -12.70
CA ALA A 183 4.10 -15.45 -12.06
C ALA A 183 4.43 -15.86 -10.62
N HIS A 184 5.71 -15.78 -10.27
CA HIS A 184 6.22 -15.95 -8.91
C HIS A 184 6.92 -14.66 -8.46
N PHE A 185 6.92 -14.44 -7.15
CA PHE A 185 7.50 -13.26 -6.52
C PHE A 185 8.37 -13.71 -5.36
N VAL A 186 9.69 -13.60 -5.51
CA VAL A 186 10.68 -14.03 -4.53
C VAL A 186 11.28 -12.80 -3.86
N SER A 187 11.04 -12.66 -2.56
CA SER A 187 11.47 -11.48 -1.80
C SER A 187 12.31 -11.79 -0.57
N ASN A 188 11.83 -12.73 0.26
CA ASN A 188 12.55 -13.15 1.46
C ASN A 188 13.94 -13.74 1.15
N ILE A 189 14.93 -13.47 2.02
CA ILE A 189 16.27 -14.08 1.99
C ILE A 189 16.31 -15.46 2.63
N ASP A 190 15.25 -15.86 3.33
CA ASP A 190 15.01 -17.26 3.67
C ASP A 190 15.02 -18.09 2.36
N GLY A 191 16.03 -18.96 2.24
CA GLY A 191 16.28 -19.76 1.05
C GLY A 191 15.09 -20.64 0.64
N THR A 192 14.16 -20.91 1.55
CA THR A 192 12.88 -21.59 1.27
C THR A 192 12.12 -20.91 0.13
N HIS A 193 12.09 -19.57 0.10
CA HIS A 193 11.26 -18.84 -0.85
C HIS A 193 11.70 -19.05 -2.31
N LEU A 194 13.01 -18.91 -2.55
CA LEU A 194 13.59 -19.18 -3.85
C LEU A 194 13.55 -20.68 -4.17
N ALA A 195 13.93 -21.55 -3.23
CA ALA A 195 14.01 -22.99 -3.46
C ALA A 195 12.66 -23.61 -3.89
N GLU A 196 11.56 -23.27 -3.22
CA GLU A 196 10.22 -23.77 -3.59
C GLU A 196 9.75 -23.20 -4.94
N THR A 197 10.10 -21.95 -5.24
CA THR A 197 9.82 -21.34 -6.55
C THR A 197 10.56 -22.05 -7.68
N LEU A 198 11.86 -22.32 -7.50
CA LEU A 198 12.70 -22.98 -8.50
C LEU A 198 12.30 -24.46 -8.69
N ARG A 199 11.77 -25.13 -7.67
CA ARG A 199 11.33 -26.53 -7.74
C ARG A 199 10.20 -26.75 -8.76
N VAL A 200 9.37 -25.73 -9.00
CA VAL A 200 8.26 -25.79 -9.97
C VAL A 200 8.56 -25.03 -11.27
N SER A 201 9.76 -24.47 -11.41
CA SER A 201 10.18 -23.68 -12.57
C SER A 201 10.96 -24.52 -13.59
N ASP A 202 10.79 -24.22 -14.89
CA ASP A 202 11.54 -24.83 -15.99
C ASP A 202 12.64 -23.86 -16.46
N PRO A 203 13.94 -24.19 -16.36
CA PRO A 203 15.03 -23.30 -16.77
C PRO A 203 14.98 -22.92 -18.25
N GLU A 204 14.33 -23.71 -19.11
CA GLU A 204 14.17 -23.40 -20.53
C GLU A 204 13.07 -22.36 -20.81
N ARG A 205 12.17 -22.13 -19.84
CA ARG A 205 10.94 -21.33 -20.03
C ARG A 205 10.66 -20.30 -18.94
N THR A 206 11.63 -20.09 -18.04
CA THR A 206 11.52 -19.14 -16.92
C THR A 206 12.29 -17.86 -17.22
N LEU A 207 11.63 -16.71 -17.09
CA LEU A 207 12.25 -15.39 -17.15
C LEU A 207 12.34 -14.79 -15.74
N PHE A 208 13.55 -14.41 -15.32
CA PHE A 208 13.83 -13.75 -14.06
C PHE A 208 13.89 -12.23 -14.25
N ILE A 209 13.20 -11.51 -13.37
CA ILE A 209 13.17 -10.04 -13.34
C ILE A 209 13.85 -9.63 -12.03
N ILE A 210 15.02 -9.00 -12.12
CA ILE A 210 15.79 -8.58 -10.95
C ILE A 210 15.45 -7.12 -10.64
N ALA A 211 14.64 -6.91 -9.61
CA ALA A 211 14.08 -5.62 -9.23
C ALA A 211 14.86 -5.00 -8.05
N SER A 212 15.84 -4.14 -8.35
CA SER A 212 16.64 -3.45 -7.32
C SER A 212 17.19 -2.13 -7.84
N LYS A 213 16.78 -1.03 -7.20
CA LYS A 213 17.25 0.34 -7.53
C LYS A 213 18.77 0.42 -7.58
N THR A 214 19.43 0.02 -6.50
CA THR A 214 20.89 0.10 -6.38
C THR A 214 21.61 -1.08 -7.02
N PHE A 215 20.90 -2.18 -7.26
CA PHE A 215 21.48 -3.48 -7.63
C PHE A 215 22.51 -4.00 -6.62
N THR A 216 22.36 -3.61 -5.34
CA THR A 216 23.24 -3.99 -4.24
C THR A 216 22.48 -4.47 -3.01
N THR A 217 21.15 -4.52 -3.05
CA THR A 217 20.32 -5.03 -1.94
C THR A 217 20.70 -6.48 -1.65
N GLN A 218 21.20 -6.75 -0.44
CA GLN A 218 21.81 -8.04 -0.08
C GLN A 218 20.86 -9.20 -0.37
N GLU A 219 19.61 -9.09 0.06
CA GLU A 219 18.58 -10.12 -0.10
C GLU A 219 18.30 -10.39 -1.58
N THR A 220 18.07 -9.33 -2.36
CA THR A 220 17.76 -9.43 -3.80
C THR A 220 18.91 -9.99 -4.61
N ILE A 221 20.14 -9.53 -4.37
CA ILE A 221 21.31 -9.98 -5.13
C ILE A 221 21.68 -11.42 -4.79
N THR A 222 21.61 -11.82 -3.51
CA THR A 222 21.85 -13.22 -3.11
C THR A 222 20.84 -14.17 -3.78
N ASN A 223 19.56 -13.78 -3.80
CA ASN A 223 18.52 -14.54 -4.52
C ASN A 223 18.76 -14.56 -6.03
N ALA A 224 19.16 -13.44 -6.64
CA ALA A 224 19.45 -13.35 -8.06
C ALA A 224 20.64 -14.23 -8.46
N GLU A 225 21.73 -14.21 -7.68
CA GLU A 225 22.90 -15.07 -7.89
C GLU A 225 22.53 -16.55 -7.77
N SER A 226 21.77 -16.91 -6.74
CA SER A 226 21.28 -18.28 -6.55
C SER A 226 20.39 -18.75 -7.71
N ALA A 227 19.50 -17.88 -8.21
CA ALA A 227 18.67 -18.17 -9.38
C ALA A 227 19.50 -18.31 -10.66
N ARG A 228 20.53 -17.47 -10.84
CA ARG A 228 21.47 -17.55 -11.96
C ARG A 228 22.27 -18.85 -11.92
N ASP A 229 22.75 -19.25 -10.75
CA ASP A 229 23.53 -20.47 -10.59
C ASP A 229 22.68 -21.72 -10.85
N TRP A 230 21.42 -21.73 -10.37
CA TRP A 230 20.43 -22.75 -10.72
C TRP A 230 20.17 -22.82 -12.24
N PHE A 231 20.01 -21.67 -12.89
CA PHE A 231 19.79 -21.60 -14.34
C PHE A 231 21.01 -22.13 -15.11
N LEU A 232 22.22 -21.70 -14.74
CA LEU A 232 23.47 -22.12 -15.38
C LEU A 232 23.81 -23.59 -15.12
N ALA A 233 23.30 -24.18 -14.03
CA ALA A 233 23.39 -25.63 -13.82
C ALA A 233 22.73 -26.42 -14.96
N SER A 234 21.73 -25.85 -15.66
CA SER A 234 21.07 -26.45 -16.82
C SER A 234 21.56 -25.87 -18.15
N ALA A 235 21.64 -24.54 -18.27
CA ALA A 235 21.98 -23.86 -19.52
C ALA A 235 23.46 -23.95 -19.89
N LYS A 236 24.35 -24.15 -18.90
CA LYS A 236 25.82 -24.31 -19.00
C LYS A 236 26.61 -23.11 -19.58
N ASP A 237 26.01 -22.29 -20.45
CA ASP A 237 26.63 -21.12 -21.07
C ASP A 237 26.12 -19.82 -20.45
N LYS A 238 27.06 -18.97 -20.00
CA LYS A 238 26.78 -17.64 -19.44
C LYS A 238 26.11 -16.71 -20.45
N ALA A 239 26.33 -16.89 -21.75
CA ALA A 239 25.68 -16.10 -22.79
C ALA A 239 24.14 -16.24 -22.78
N HIS A 240 23.61 -17.33 -22.23
CA HIS A 240 22.17 -17.56 -22.13
C HIS A 240 21.49 -16.72 -21.04
N VAL A 241 22.23 -16.10 -20.11
CA VAL A 241 21.68 -15.20 -19.08
C VAL A 241 20.89 -14.06 -19.72
N ALA A 242 21.37 -13.49 -20.83
CA ALA A 242 20.71 -12.41 -21.55
C ALA A 242 19.31 -12.76 -22.11
N LYS A 243 18.93 -14.05 -22.17
CA LYS A 243 17.59 -14.50 -22.60
C LYS A 243 16.64 -14.77 -21.44
N HIS A 244 17.16 -14.88 -20.22
CA HIS A 244 16.42 -15.33 -19.04
C HIS A 244 16.49 -14.36 -17.87
N PHE A 245 17.26 -13.28 -17.96
CA PHE A 245 17.39 -12.29 -16.90
C PHE A 245 17.25 -10.88 -17.48
N VAL A 246 16.39 -10.08 -16.84
CA VAL A 246 16.24 -8.65 -17.06
C VAL A 246 16.39 -7.90 -15.74
N ALA A 247 16.75 -6.63 -15.78
CA ALA A 247 16.98 -5.83 -14.59
C ALA A 247 16.13 -4.56 -14.59
N LEU A 248 15.60 -4.22 -13.43
CA LEU A 248 14.92 -2.96 -13.15
C LEU A 248 15.84 -2.19 -12.20
N SER A 249 16.66 -1.28 -12.73
CA SER A 249 17.76 -0.66 -11.99
C SER A 249 18.35 0.57 -12.67
N THR A 250 19.01 1.43 -11.90
CA THR A 250 19.88 2.50 -12.43
C THR A 250 21.35 2.11 -12.54
N ASN A 251 21.76 0.97 -11.98
CA ASN A 251 23.17 0.61 -11.86
C ASN A 251 23.64 -0.27 -13.03
N THR A 252 23.78 0.33 -14.22
CA THR A 252 24.19 -0.37 -15.45
C THR A 252 25.47 -1.19 -15.27
N LYS A 253 26.46 -0.69 -14.51
CA LYS A 253 27.73 -1.40 -14.27
C LYS A 253 27.53 -2.70 -13.47
N ALA A 254 26.75 -2.67 -12.40
CA ALA A 254 26.51 -3.87 -11.60
C ALA A 254 25.66 -4.90 -12.36
N VAL A 255 24.66 -4.43 -13.11
CA VAL A 255 23.78 -5.27 -13.92
C VAL A 255 24.54 -5.99 -15.04
N THR A 256 25.40 -5.27 -15.77
CA THR A 256 26.23 -5.86 -16.82
C THR A 256 27.29 -6.82 -16.25
N ALA A 257 27.89 -6.50 -15.10
CA ALA A 257 28.80 -7.41 -14.40
C ALA A 257 28.12 -8.72 -13.98
N PHE A 258 26.83 -8.66 -13.59
CA PHE A 258 26.03 -9.85 -13.29
C PHE A 258 25.80 -10.74 -14.53
N GLY A 259 25.80 -10.16 -15.72
CA GLY A 259 25.67 -10.84 -17.01
C GLY A 259 24.38 -10.52 -17.78
N ILE A 260 23.61 -9.53 -17.34
CA ILE A 260 22.40 -9.06 -18.04
C ILE A 260 22.81 -8.08 -19.14
N SER A 261 22.19 -8.22 -20.32
CA SER A 261 22.41 -7.32 -21.46
C SER A 261 21.97 -5.89 -21.13
N GLU A 262 22.69 -4.88 -21.62
CA GLU A 262 22.29 -3.48 -21.47
C GLU A 262 20.89 -3.21 -22.07
N SER A 263 20.53 -3.89 -23.16
CA SER A 263 19.20 -3.82 -23.77
C SER A 263 18.08 -4.33 -22.85
N ASN A 264 18.41 -5.08 -21.81
CA ASN A 264 17.46 -5.70 -20.88
C ASN A 264 17.40 -4.95 -19.54
N ILE A 265 17.95 -3.74 -19.50
CA ILE A 265 17.92 -2.86 -18.33
C ILE A 265 16.80 -1.85 -18.54
N LEU A 266 15.82 -1.85 -17.65
CA LEU A 266 14.77 -0.85 -17.61
C LEU A 266 15.08 0.12 -16.46
N PRO A 267 15.49 1.37 -16.76
CA PRO A 267 15.86 2.35 -15.75
C PRO A 267 14.63 2.94 -15.06
N PHE A 268 14.86 3.53 -13.90
CA PHE A 268 13.91 4.39 -13.18
C PHE A 268 14.69 5.34 -12.27
N TRP A 269 14.09 6.42 -11.78
CA TRP A 269 14.86 7.55 -11.22
C TRP A 269 14.91 7.58 -9.70
N ASP A 270 15.74 8.46 -9.15
CA ASP A 270 15.94 8.54 -7.71
C ASP A 270 14.73 9.14 -6.97
N TRP A 271 13.97 10.03 -7.62
CA TRP A 271 12.67 10.57 -7.21
C TRP A 271 11.54 9.55 -7.19
N VAL A 272 11.78 8.32 -7.68
CA VAL A 272 10.88 7.17 -7.50
C VAL A 272 11.21 6.49 -6.17
N GLY A 273 10.38 6.75 -5.16
CA GLY A 273 10.41 6.06 -3.87
C GLY A 273 9.96 4.60 -4.04
N GLY A 274 10.63 3.66 -3.36
CA GLY A 274 10.37 2.22 -3.53
C GLY A 274 8.90 1.83 -3.31
N ARG A 275 8.29 2.32 -2.23
CA ARG A 275 6.87 2.08 -1.90
C ARG A 275 5.85 2.80 -2.80
N TYR A 276 6.34 3.59 -3.77
CA TYR A 276 5.56 4.30 -4.79
C TYR A 276 6.02 3.92 -6.21
N SER A 277 6.69 2.79 -6.38
CA SER A 277 7.44 2.49 -7.60
C SER A 277 6.70 1.62 -8.63
N LEU A 278 5.57 0.99 -8.26
CA LEU A 278 4.87 0.03 -9.13
C LEU A 278 4.44 0.60 -10.49
N TRP A 279 4.37 1.93 -10.60
CA TRP A 279 4.03 2.68 -11.81
C TRP A 279 5.18 2.78 -12.82
N SER A 280 6.42 2.51 -12.38
CA SER A 280 7.66 2.62 -13.17
C SER A 280 8.02 1.29 -13.86
N ALA A 281 9.29 1.14 -14.25
CA ALA A 281 9.89 -0.14 -14.64
C ALA A 281 9.59 -1.29 -13.66
N ILE A 282 9.45 -1.02 -12.35
CA ILE A 282 9.03 -2.01 -11.33
C ILE A 282 7.70 -2.69 -11.70
N GLY A 283 6.82 -2.01 -12.45
CA GLY A 283 5.58 -2.57 -12.97
C GLY A 283 5.74 -3.57 -14.11
N LEU A 284 6.97 -3.92 -14.55
CA LEU A 284 7.19 -4.84 -15.67
C LEU A 284 6.49 -6.19 -15.47
N SER A 285 6.59 -6.79 -14.28
CA SER A 285 5.91 -8.06 -13.99
C SER A 285 4.38 -7.92 -14.01
N ILE A 286 3.85 -6.75 -13.63
CA ILE A 286 2.41 -6.45 -13.74
C ILE A 286 2.02 -6.47 -15.22
N ALA A 287 2.71 -5.68 -16.05
CA ALA A 287 2.45 -5.60 -17.48
C ALA A 287 2.64 -6.95 -18.19
N LEU A 288 3.59 -7.79 -17.76
CA LEU A 288 3.74 -9.16 -18.27
C LEU A 288 2.52 -10.03 -17.95
N VAL A 289 1.96 -9.93 -16.75
CA VAL A 289 0.81 -10.73 -16.31
C VAL A 289 -0.49 -10.28 -16.99
N ILE A 290 -0.82 -8.99 -16.91
CA ILE A 290 -2.11 -8.46 -17.39
C ILE A 290 -2.05 -7.90 -18.83
N GLY A 291 -0.87 -7.69 -19.38
CA GLY A 291 -0.66 -7.04 -20.68
C GLY A 291 -0.55 -5.53 -20.55
N TYR A 292 0.19 -4.90 -21.47
CA TYR A 292 0.50 -3.46 -21.39
C TYR A 292 -0.75 -2.57 -21.42
N ASN A 293 -1.76 -2.90 -22.23
CA ASN A 293 -2.98 -2.07 -22.29
C ASN A 293 -3.68 -1.97 -20.91
N HIS A 294 -3.75 -3.07 -20.16
CA HIS A 294 -4.30 -3.05 -18.80
C HIS A 294 -3.36 -2.37 -17.80
N PHE A 295 -2.05 -2.43 -18.02
CA PHE A 295 -1.10 -1.63 -17.24
C PHE A 295 -1.27 -0.12 -17.50
N GLU A 296 -1.46 0.29 -18.74
CA GLU A 296 -1.74 1.68 -19.09
C GLU A 296 -3.10 2.15 -18.50
N GLU A 297 -4.13 1.31 -18.51
CA GLU A 297 -5.41 1.60 -17.82
C GLU A 297 -5.20 1.82 -16.32
N LEU A 298 -4.36 1.01 -15.67
CA LEU A 298 -3.96 1.19 -14.27
C LEU A 298 -3.29 2.55 -14.05
N LEU A 299 -2.36 2.96 -14.92
CA LEU A 299 -1.74 4.29 -14.87
C LEU A 299 -2.78 5.41 -15.04
N LYS A 300 -3.69 5.29 -16.02
CA LYS A 300 -4.74 6.29 -16.29
C LYS A 300 -5.71 6.47 -15.13
N GLY A 301 -6.08 5.38 -14.46
CA GLY A 301 -6.93 5.45 -13.28
C GLY A 301 -6.28 6.22 -12.13
N ALA A 302 -4.98 5.98 -11.90
CA ALA A 302 -4.21 6.71 -10.91
C ALA A 302 -4.02 8.20 -11.29
N HIS A 303 -3.77 8.50 -12.58
CA HIS A 303 -3.72 9.86 -13.11
C HIS A 303 -5.02 10.65 -12.89
N GLY A 304 -6.18 10.00 -13.07
CA GLY A 304 -7.47 10.65 -12.80
C GLY A 304 -7.60 11.13 -11.35
N VAL A 305 -7.09 10.35 -10.40
CA VAL A 305 -7.06 10.74 -8.98
C VAL A 305 -5.97 11.78 -8.69
N ASP A 306 -4.85 11.77 -9.42
CA ASP A 306 -3.86 12.86 -9.34
C ASP A 306 -4.48 14.21 -9.73
N LYS A 307 -5.29 14.24 -10.80
CA LYS A 307 -6.04 15.44 -11.22
C LYS A 307 -7.04 15.87 -10.17
N HIS A 308 -7.87 14.94 -9.68
CA HIS A 308 -8.81 15.21 -8.60
C HIS A 308 -8.11 15.78 -7.36
N PHE A 309 -6.98 15.21 -6.96
CA PHE A 309 -6.22 15.71 -5.82
C PHE A 309 -5.70 17.14 -6.03
N LYS A 310 -5.26 17.45 -7.26
CA LYS A 310 -4.70 18.76 -7.62
C LYS A 310 -5.76 19.85 -7.84
N GLU A 311 -6.89 19.50 -8.42
CA GLU A 311 -7.85 20.47 -8.96
C GLU A 311 -9.11 20.63 -8.10
N THR A 312 -9.45 19.63 -7.28
CA THR A 312 -10.68 19.66 -6.48
C THR A 312 -10.51 20.45 -5.18
N PRO A 313 -11.47 21.34 -4.83
CA PRO A 313 -11.48 22.05 -3.54
C PRO A 313 -11.37 21.10 -2.35
N ILE A 314 -10.64 21.50 -1.31
CA ILE A 314 -10.36 20.72 -0.09
C ILE A 314 -11.59 19.97 0.46
N GLU A 315 -12.75 20.63 0.54
CA GLU A 315 -13.99 20.09 1.11
C GLU A 315 -14.65 18.98 0.26
N GLN A 316 -14.23 18.84 -0.99
CA GLN A 316 -14.71 17.83 -1.95
C GLN A 316 -13.61 16.85 -2.33
N ASN A 317 -12.40 17.02 -1.80
CA ASN A 317 -11.21 16.28 -2.18
C ASN A 317 -11.10 14.99 -1.36
N LEU A 318 -11.41 13.85 -1.99
CA LEU A 318 -11.48 12.53 -1.36
C LEU A 318 -10.19 12.13 -0.59
N PRO A 319 -8.97 12.24 -1.16
CA PRO A 319 -7.74 12.02 -0.40
C PRO A 319 -7.64 12.87 0.87
N VAL A 320 -8.01 14.15 0.78
CA VAL A 320 -7.98 15.08 1.93
C VAL A 320 -9.01 14.68 2.98
N ILE A 321 -10.23 14.32 2.58
CA ILE A 321 -11.28 13.83 3.49
C ILE A 321 -10.79 12.60 4.27
N LEU A 322 -10.23 11.60 3.58
CA LEU A 322 -9.67 10.41 4.24
C LEU A 322 -8.52 10.76 5.19
N ALA A 323 -7.65 11.70 4.79
CA ALA A 323 -6.51 12.11 5.59
C ALA A 323 -6.93 12.77 6.91
N VAL A 324 -7.88 13.72 6.84
CA VAL A 324 -8.33 14.45 8.03
C VAL A 324 -9.14 13.58 8.99
N LEU A 325 -9.90 12.60 8.48
CA LEU A 325 -10.54 11.59 9.32
C LEU A 325 -9.49 10.76 10.06
N GLY A 326 -8.42 10.35 9.37
CA GLY A 326 -7.31 9.65 9.99
C GLY A 326 -6.64 10.48 11.09
N ILE A 327 -6.37 11.77 10.85
CA ILE A 327 -5.81 12.68 11.86
C ILE A 327 -6.75 12.82 13.05
N TRP A 328 -8.06 12.97 12.80
CA TRP A 328 -9.07 13.06 13.85
C TRP A 328 -9.02 11.88 14.82
N TYR A 329 -8.93 10.66 14.28
CA TYR A 329 -8.89 9.47 15.12
C TYR A 329 -7.52 9.20 15.75
N ASN A 330 -6.44 9.39 14.98
CA ASN A 330 -5.10 9.12 15.45
C ASN A 330 -4.67 10.07 16.57
N ASP A 331 -4.87 11.37 16.35
CA ASP A 331 -4.30 12.41 17.20
C ASP A 331 -5.21 12.82 18.36
N PHE A 332 -6.53 12.74 18.18
CA PHE A 332 -7.49 13.17 19.21
C PHE A 332 -8.15 11.98 19.92
N TYR A 333 -8.66 10.98 19.19
CA TYR A 333 -9.17 9.75 19.82
C TYR A 333 -8.08 8.79 20.31
N GLY A 334 -6.82 9.00 19.92
CA GLY A 334 -5.70 8.11 20.26
C GLY A 334 -5.79 6.73 19.61
N ALA A 335 -6.47 6.62 18.45
CA ALA A 335 -6.61 5.38 17.71
C ALA A 335 -5.28 4.98 17.06
N GLN A 336 -4.55 4.06 17.68
CA GLN A 336 -3.21 3.65 17.23
C GLN A 336 -3.19 2.84 15.92
N THR A 337 -4.36 2.38 15.44
CA THR A 337 -4.44 1.46 14.30
C THR A 337 -5.54 1.89 13.34
N HIS A 338 -5.35 1.61 12.06
CA HIS A 338 -6.35 1.81 11.00
C HIS A 338 -6.51 0.53 10.18
N ALA A 339 -7.74 0.01 10.08
CA ALA A 339 -8.01 -1.26 9.42
C ALA A 339 -8.43 -1.08 7.95
N LEU A 340 -7.83 -1.83 7.04
CA LEU A 340 -8.23 -1.91 5.62
C LEU A 340 -8.93 -3.25 5.36
N LEU A 341 -10.23 -3.21 5.08
CA LEU A 341 -11.10 -4.38 5.06
C LEU A 341 -11.78 -4.54 3.68
N PRO A 342 -11.04 -4.98 2.64
CA PRO A 342 -11.62 -5.19 1.33
C PRO A 342 -12.52 -6.42 1.31
N TYR A 343 -13.76 -6.25 0.87
CA TYR A 343 -14.72 -7.33 0.59
C TYR A 343 -14.54 -7.78 -0.87
N ASP A 344 -13.31 -8.19 -1.17
CA ASP A 344 -12.90 -8.75 -2.45
C ASP A 344 -11.66 -9.63 -2.22
N GLN A 345 -11.70 -10.87 -2.71
CA GLN A 345 -10.63 -11.84 -2.46
C GLN A 345 -9.38 -11.55 -3.31
N TYR A 346 -9.51 -10.89 -4.47
CA TYR A 346 -8.35 -10.48 -5.26
C TYR A 346 -7.58 -9.37 -4.53
N LEU A 347 -8.25 -8.53 -3.74
CA LEU A 347 -7.62 -7.50 -2.89
C LEU A 347 -7.02 -8.01 -1.57
N HIS A 348 -6.78 -9.32 -1.39
CA HIS A 348 -6.23 -9.86 -0.14
C HIS A 348 -4.86 -9.31 0.28
N LYS A 349 -4.09 -8.77 -0.68
CA LYS A 349 -2.78 -8.11 -0.46
C LYS A 349 -2.85 -6.59 -0.36
N PHE A 350 -4.03 -5.99 -0.43
CA PHE A 350 -4.19 -4.54 -0.39
C PHE A 350 -3.73 -3.94 0.95
N ALA A 351 -4.08 -4.59 2.07
CA ALA A 351 -3.61 -4.17 3.39
C ALA A 351 -2.08 -4.32 3.53
N ASP A 352 -1.51 -5.44 3.08
CA ASP A 352 -0.06 -5.69 3.11
C ASP A 352 0.72 -4.62 2.31
N TYR A 353 0.19 -4.18 1.16
CA TYR A 353 0.79 -3.10 0.37
C TYR A 353 0.78 -1.77 1.13
N PHE A 354 -0.36 -1.40 1.74
CA PHE A 354 -0.47 -0.15 2.49
C PHE A 354 0.14 -0.18 3.88
N GLN A 355 0.47 -1.35 4.43
CA GLN A 355 1.40 -1.44 5.57
C GLN A 355 2.72 -0.77 5.23
N GLN A 356 3.30 -1.07 4.07
CA GLN A 356 4.51 -0.37 3.64
C GLN A 356 4.18 1.08 3.25
N GLY A 357 3.17 1.28 2.40
CA GLY A 357 2.84 2.60 1.86
C GLY A 357 2.60 3.66 2.94
N ASP A 358 1.85 3.35 3.99
CA ASP A 358 1.50 4.28 5.07
C ASP A 358 2.57 4.28 6.17
N MET A 359 2.91 3.11 6.73
CA MET A 359 3.75 3.03 7.94
C MET A 359 5.21 3.41 7.67
N GLU A 360 5.78 3.02 6.52
CA GLU A 360 7.16 3.40 6.17
C GLU A 360 7.24 4.90 5.79
N SER A 361 6.14 5.47 5.28
CA SER A 361 6.05 6.89 4.97
C SER A 361 5.93 7.73 6.24
N ASN A 362 4.92 7.45 7.05
CA ASN A 362 4.47 8.33 8.12
C ASN A 362 4.79 7.84 9.53
N GLY A 363 5.42 6.67 9.70
CA GLY A 363 5.98 6.20 10.97
C GLY A 363 7.24 6.97 11.36
N LYS A 364 7.11 8.27 11.60
CA LYS A 364 8.21 9.23 11.81
C LYS A 364 7.97 10.01 13.11
N PHE A 365 9.05 10.49 13.72
CA PHE A 365 8.94 11.27 14.96
C PHE A 365 9.69 12.61 14.90
N ILE A 366 10.32 12.91 13.77
CA ILE A 366 11.07 14.14 13.51
C ILE A 366 10.41 14.87 12.35
N THR A 367 10.12 16.16 12.54
CA THR A 367 9.60 17.04 11.48
C THR A 367 10.71 17.40 10.49
N LYS A 368 10.35 17.91 9.31
CA LYS A 368 11.32 18.44 8.33
C LYS A 368 12.16 19.60 8.87
N GLY A 369 11.71 20.25 9.96
CA GLY A 369 12.47 21.28 10.69
C GLY A 369 13.45 20.73 11.72
N GLY A 370 13.56 19.41 11.87
CA GLY A 370 14.45 18.75 12.84
C GLY A 370 13.91 18.71 14.27
N GLN A 371 12.64 19.07 14.48
CA GLN A 371 12.02 19.03 15.80
C GLN A 371 11.34 17.67 16.04
N ARG A 372 11.38 17.19 17.28
CA ARG A 372 10.60 16.02 17.69
C ARG A 372 9.14 16.38 17.84
N VAL A 373 8.24 15.56 17.29
CA VAL A 373 6.79 15.73 17.42
C VAL A 373 6.32 15.52 18.87
N ASP A 374 5.25 16.24 19.25
CA ASP A 374 4.53 16.12 20.53
C ASP A 374 3.11 15.56 20.37
N TYR A 375 2.82 15.01 19.19
CA TYR A 375 1.57 14.34 18.78
C TYR A 375 1.87 12.95 18.18
N GLN A 376 0.83 12.22 17.75
CA GLN A 376 0.99 10.93 17.06
C GLN A 376 1.21 11.14 15.55
N THR A 377 1.76 10.14 14.86
CA THR A 377 1.96 10.19 13.40
C THR A 377 1.31 8.96 12.75
N GLY A 378 1.90 8.39 11.70
CA GLY A 378 1.33 7.25 10.97
C GLY A 378 0.82 6.12 11.88
N PRO A 379 -0.42 5.64 11.69
CA PRO A 379 -1.00 4.57 12.48
C PRO A 379 -0.44 3.20 12.06
N ILE A 380 -0.71 2.17 12.87
CA ILE A 380 -0.47 0.78 12.46
C ILE A 380 -1.55 0.36 11.47
N ILE A 381 -1.17 0.06 10.24
CA ILE A 381 -2.08 -0.48 9.21
C ILE A 381 -2.17 -2.00 9.32
N TRP A 382 -3.38 -2.52 9.24
CA TRP A 382 -3.62 -3.96 9.22
C TRP A 382 -4.97 -4.28 8.57
N GLY A 383 -5.21 -5.56 8.26
CA GLY A 383 -6.49 -5.97 7.69
C GLY A 383 -6.45 -7.35 7.07
N ALA A 384 -7.61 -7.78 6.60
CA ALA A 384 -7.78 -9.00 5.83
C ALA A 384 -9.01 -8.86 4.93
N ALA A 385 -9.11 -9.70 3.90
CA ALA A 385 -10.29 -9.74 3.05
C ALA A 385 -11.55 -10.15 3.84
N GLY A 386 -12.66 -9.44 3.60
CA GLY A 386 -13.99 -9.82 4.04
C GLY A 386 -14.52 -11.00 3.20
N THR A 387 -15.28 -11.95 3.78
CA THR A 387 -15.81 -11.98 5.15
C THR A 387 -14.90 -12.67 6.17
N ASN A 388 -13.71 -13.15 5.78
CA ASN A 388 -12.82 -13.92 6.65
C ASN A 388 -12.46 -13.17 7.94
N GLY A 389 -12.23 -11.86 7.87
CA GLY A 389 -11.98 -11.01 9.04
C GLY A 389 -13.10 -11.09 10.10
N GLN A 390 -14.36 -11.27 9.68
CA GLN A 390 -15.51 -11.42 10.57
C GLN A 390 -15.40 -12.64 11.49
N HIS A 391 -14.77 -13.70 10.98
CA HIS A 391 -14.56 -14.97 11.65
C HIS A 391 -13.15 -15.10 12.26
N SER A 392 -12.45 -13.97 12.42
CA SER A 392 -11.10 -13.92 12.99
C SER A 392 -11.03 -12.87 14.08
N PHE A 393 -11.00 -11.59 13.72
CA PHE A 393 -10.68 -10.49 14.63
C PHE A 393 -11.83 -9.49 14.85
N TYR A 394 -12.93 -9.58 14.12
CA TYR A 394 -14.06 -8.65 14.29
C TYR A 394 -14.70 -8.74 15.68
N GLN A 395 -14.53 -9.86 16.40
CA GLN A 395 -14.87 -9.94 17.83
C GLN A 395 -14.21 -8.81 18.63
N LEU A 396 -12.92 -8.56 18.40
CA LEU A 396 -12.18 -7.48 19.04
C LEU A 396 -12.64 -6.12 18.52
N VAL A 397 -12.91 -5.99 17.23
CA VAL A 397 -13.39 -4.72 16.65
C VAL A 397 -14.75 -4.33 17.26
N HIS A 398 -15.66 -5.28 17.45
CA HIS A 398 -17.01 -5.04 17.98
C HIS A 398 -17.08 -4.90 19.50
N GLN A 399 -16.43 -5.80 20.25
CA GLN A 399 -16.59 -5.89 21.72
C GLN A 399 -15.26 -5.77 22.48
N GLY A 400 -14.15 -5.49 21.79
CA GLY A 400 -12.89 -5.15 22.42
C GLY A 400 -12.88 -3.72 22.97
N THR A 401 -11.79 -3.39 23.65
CA THR A 401 -11.57 -2.12 24.35
C THR A 401 -10.79 -1.09 23.52
N LYS A 402 -10.75 -1.27 22.19
CA LYS A 402 -10.00 -0.41 21.27
C LYS A 402 -10.97 0.25 20.30
N ILE A 403 -10.77 1.54 20.05
CA ILE A 403 -11.37 2.21 18.90
C ILE A 403 -10.50 1.96 17.67
N ILE A 404 -11.11 1.47 16.60
CA ILE A 404 -10.42 1.04 15.38
C ILE A 404 -11.19 1.63 14.19
N PRO A 405 -10.75 2.78 13.66
CA PRO A 405 -11.22 3.26 12.36
C PRO A 405 -10.96 2.20 11.29
N ALA A 406 -11.95 1.98 10.43
CA ALA A 406 -11.92 0.94 9.42
C ALA A 406 -12.44 1.42 8.06
N ASP A 407 -11.70 1.13 7.00
CA ASP A 407 -12.14 1.36 5.62
C ASP A 407 -12.64 0.05 5.02
N PHE A 408 -13.95 -0.03 4.80
CA PHE A 408 -14.59 -1.14 4.09
C PHE A 408 -14.60 -0.84 2.60
N ILE A 409 -14.11 -1.77 1.77
CA ILE A 409 -13.91 -1.54 0.33
C ILE A 409 -14.59 -2.67 -0.46
N ALA A 410 -15.48 -2.39 -1.41
CA ALA A 410 -16.14 -3.45 -2.19
C ALA A 410 -16.49 -3.05 -3.63
N PRO A 411 -16.39 -3.98 -4.60
CA PRO A 411 -17.02 -3.79 -5.90
C PRO A 411 -18.53 -4.12 -5.84
N ALA A 412 -19.36 -3.33 -6.50
CA ALA A 412 -20.79 -3.58 -6.69
C ALA A 412 -21.04 -4.80 -7.58
N THR A 413 -20.14 -5.07 -8.53
CA THR A 413 -20.18 -6.20 -9.46
C THR A 413 -18.97 -7.10 -9.26
N THR A 414 -19.18 -8.42 -9.26
CA THR A 414 -18.09 -9.40 -9.18
C THR A 414 -17.57 -9.81 -10.56
N HIS A 415 -16.27 -10.08 -10.65
CA HIS A 415 -15.67 -10.78 -11.79
C HIS A 415 -16.16 -12.24 -11.95
N ASN A 416 -16.68 -12.84 -10.89
CA ASN A 416 -17.06 -14.25 -10.85
C ASN A 416 -18.54 -14.41 -10.44
N PRO A 417 -19.52 -14.17 -11.34
CA PRO A 417 -20.95 -14.20 -11.03
C PRO A 417 -21.52 -15.63 -10.87
N ILE A 418 -20.80 -16.50 -10.18
CA ILE A 418 -21.17 -17.89 -9.93
C ILE A 418 -22.50 -18.00 -9.17
N SER A 419 -23.26 -19.05 -9.47
CA SER A 419 -24.61 -19.26 -8.92
C SER A 419 -25.51 -18.03 -9.07
N HIS A 420 -25.49 -17.39 -10.26
CA HIS A 420 -26.23 -16.16 -10.57
C HIS A 420 -25.96 -15.05 -9.54
N SER A 421 -24.69 -14.80 -9.24
CA SER A 421 -24.21 -13.82 -8.25
C SER A 421 -24.76 -14.02 -6.82
N LYS A 422 -25.21 -15.23 -6.46
CA LYS A 422 -25.64 -15.53 -5.07
C LYS A 422 -24.52 -15.25 -4.07
N HIS A 423 -23.29 -15.66 -4.39
CA HIS A 423 -22.13 -15.40 -3.56
C HIS A 423 -21.90 -13.89 -3.36
N HIS A 424 -21.96 -13.11 -4.44
CA HIS A 424 -21.74 -11.66 -4.38
C HIS A 424 -22.84 -10.94 -3.60
N ARG A 425 -24.11 -11.36 -3.72
CA ARG A 425 -25.20 -10.81 -2.89
C ARG A 425 -24.98 -11.05 -1.40
N ILE A 426 -24.51 -12.24 -1.01
CA ILE A 426 -24.18 -12.57 0.38
C ILE A 426 -22.96 -11.78 0.85
N LEU A 427 -21.95 -11.61 0.01
CA LEU A 427 -20.77 -10.80 0.31
C LEU A 427 -21.18 -9.34 0.57
N LEU A 428 -21.99 -8.75 -0.31
CA LEU A 428 -22.45 -7.37 -0.18
C LEU A 428 -23.41 -7.19 1.00
N SER A 429 -24.29 -8.15 1.32
CA SER A 429 -25.10 -8.04 2.53
C SER A 429 -24.23 -7.94 3.79
N ASN A 430 -23.10 -8.65 3.81
CA ASN A 430 -22.13 -8.58 4.90
C ASN A 430 -21.28 -7.29 4.87
N PHE A 431 -20.99 -6.74 3.69
CA PHE A 431 -20.33 -5.44 3.53
C PHE A 431 -21.21 -4.30 4.07
N PHE A 432 -22.52 -4.36 3.85
CA PHE A 432 -23.46 -3.36 4.38
C PHE A 432 -23.72 -3.54 5.88
N ALA A 433 -23.92 -4.78 6.34
CA ALA A 433 -24.31 -5.06 7.73
C ALA A 433 -23.19 -4.78 8.74
N GLN A 434 -21.91 -4.94 8.38
CA GLN A 434 -20.82 -4.79 9.36
C GLN A 434 -20.57 -3.33 9.78
N PRO A 435 -20.45 -2.34 8.87
CA PRO A 435 -20.44 -0.92 9.22
C PRO A 435 -21.70 -0.48 9.98
N GLU A 436 -22.87 -1.01 9.63
CA GLU A 436 -24.12 -0.75 10.36
C GLU A 436 -24.05 -1.26 11.80
N ALA A 437 -23.62 -2.51 12.00
CA ALA A 437 -23.46 -3.10 13.32
C ALA A 437 -22.41 -2.37 14.17
N LEU A 438 -21.29 -1.95 13.56
CA LEU A 438 -20.27 -1.15 14.23
C LEU A 438 -20.81 0.21 14.69
N ALA A 439 -21.62 0.86 13.85
CA ALA A 439 -22.17 2.17 14.16
C ALA A 439 -23.25 2.13 15.25
N PHE A 440 -24.19 1.17 15.17
CA PHE A 440 -25.42 1.22 15.96
C PHE A 440 -25.50 0.20 17.10
N GLY A 441 -24.67 -0.84 17.07
CA GLY A 441 -24.62 -1.83 18.14
C GLY A 441 -25.94 -2.57 18.37
N LYS A 442 -26.11 -3.07 19.59
CA LYS A 442 -27.29 -3.79 20.07
C LYS A 442 -27.42 -3.57 21.57
N THR A 443 -28.50 -2.92 21.97
CA THR A 443 -28.79 -2.55 23.36
C THR A 443 -29.15 -3.76 24.21
N GLU A 444 -29.00 -3.62 25.53
CA GLU A 444 -29.41 -4.65 26.48
C GLU A 444 -30.90 -5.00 26.37
N GLU A 445 -31.77 -4.01 26.13
CA GLU A 445 -33.21 -4.24 25.96
C GLU A 445 -33.50 -5.12 24.75
N GLU A 446 -32.83 -4.84 23.61
CA GLU A 446 -32.93 -5.66 22.40
C GLU A 446 -32.40 -7.09 22.66
N VAL A 447 -31.28 -7.22 23.37
CA VAL A 447 -30.75 -8.53 23.75
C VAL A 447 -31.74 -9.30 24.61
N ARG A 448 -32.31 -8.69 25.66
CA ARG A 448 -33.28 -9.35 26.56
C ARG A 448 -34.52 -9.82 25.81
N LYS A 449 -34.99 -9.05 24.82
CA LYS A 449 -36.07 -9.46 23.91
C LYS A 449 -35.66 -10.67 23.05
N GLU A 450 -34.42 -10.73 22.58
CA GLU A 450 -33.90 -11.83 21.75
C GLU A 450 -33.72 -13.13 22.54
N VAL A 451 -33.14 -13.08 23.75
CA VAL A 451 -32.80 -14.29 24.52
C VAL A 451 -33.90 -14.78 25.46
N GLY A 452 -34.91 -13.95 25.71
CA GLY A 452 -36.05 -14.28 26.57
C GLY A 452 -35.77 -14.16 28.08
N ALA A 453 -36.84 -14.19 28.88
CA ALA A 453 -36.82 -13.89 30.31
C ALA A 453 -36.01 -14.89 31.17
N GLY A 454 -35.71 -16.08 30.65
CA GLY A 454 -34.93 -17.11 31.36
C GLY A 454 -33.41 -17.01 31.18
N ALA A 455 -32.92 -16.05 30.40
CA ALA A 455 -31.49 -15.90 30.16
C ALA A 455 -30.75 -15.39 31.40
N SER A 456 -29.55 -15.91 31.63
CA SER A 456 -28.67 -15.39 32.69
C SER A 456 -28.21 -13.97 32.39
N GLU A 457 -27.94 -13.20 33.44
CA GLU A 457 -27.44 -11.83 33.31
C GLU A 457 -26.10 -11.78 32.56
N ALA A 458 -25.21 -12.75 32.81
CA ALA A 458 -23.94 -12.86 32.12
C ALA A 458 -24.12 -13.02 30.60
N LEU A 459 -25.09 -13.83 30.15
CA LEU A 459 -25.40 -14.01 28.73
C LEU A 459 -25.93 -12.72 28.12
N VAL A 460 -26.84 -12.03 28.83
CA VAL A 460 -27.39 -10.75 28.36
C VAL A 460 -26.26 -9.74 28.17
N LYS A 461 -25.41 -9.52 29.17
CA LYS A 461 -24.29 -8.56 29.07
C LYS A 461 -23.29 -8.94 27.99
N SER A 462 -23.00 -10.23 27.79
CA SER A 462 -22.07 -10.70 26.76
C SER A 462 -22.60 -10.52 25.33
N LYS A 463 -23.91 -10.38 25.15
CA LYS A 463 -24.55 -10.17 23.84
C LYS A 463 -24.83 -8.70 23.51
N VAL A 464 -24.50 -7.77 24.41
CA VAL A 464 -24.59 -6.32 24.15
C VAL A 464 -23.46 -5.90 23.22
N PHE A 465 -23.78 -5.04 22.26
CA PHE A 465 -22.81 -4.37 21.39
C PHE A 465 -22.96 -2.87 21.62
N GLU A 466 -21.91 -2.23 22.10
CA GLU A 466 -21.93 -0.79 22.42
C GLU A 466 -22.12 0.08 21.18
N GLY A 467 -21.76 -0.42 19.99
CA GLY A 467 -21.80 0.35 18.75
C GLY A 467 -20.81 1.52 18.78
N ASN A 468 -21.19 2.65 18.18
CA ASN A 468 -20.43 3.90 18.13
C ASN A 468 -18.98 3.75 17.61
N ARG A 469 -18.72 2.76 16.76
CA ARG A 469 -17.41 2.48 16.17
C ARG A 469 -17.36 3.01 14.73
N PRO A 470 -16.38 3.86 14.40
CA PRO A 470 -16.37 4.58 13.13
C PRO A 470 -15.89 3.72 11.96
N SER A 471 -16.42 4.00 10.77
CA SER A 471 -16.00 3.35 9.54
C SER A 471 -16.23 4.23 8.31
N ASN A 472 -15.38 4.08 7.30
CA ASN A 472 -15.66 4.51 5.93
C ASN A 472 -16.14 3.33 5.09
N SER A 473 -17.00 3.59 4.11
CA SER A 473 -17.39 2.63 3.09
C SER A 473 -17.06 3.18 1.71
N ILE A 474 -16.20 2.45 0.99
CA ILE A 474 -15.80 2.75 -0.39
C ILE A 474 -16.42 1.67 -1.28
N ILE A 475 -17.31 2.07 -2.18
CA ILE A 475 -17.97 1.16 -3.13
C ILE A 475 -17.81 1.67 -4.56
N PHE A 476 -17.52 0.76 -5.49
CA PHE A 476 -17.24 1.06 -6.89
C PHE A 476 -17.85 0.02 -7.82
N PRO A 477 -18.08 0.27 -9.12
CA PRO A 477 -18.81 -0.65 -9.99
C PRO A 477 -18.15 -2.03 -10.14
N LEU A 478 -16.86 -2.07 -10.49
CA LEU A 478 -16.10 -3.30 -10.77
C LEU A 478 -14.61 -3.03 -10.54
N LEU A 479 -13.86 -4.03 -10.06
CA LEU A 479 -12.41 -3.90 -9.88
C LEU A 479 -11.68 -4.02 -11.23
N THR A 480 -11.63 -2.93 -11.99
CA THR A 480 -10.85 -2.83 -13.24
C THR A 480 -9.41 -2.38 -12.97
N PRO A 481 -8.47 -2.51 -13.92
CA PRO A 481 -7.12 -1.95 -13.76
C PRO A 481 -7.15 -0.46 -13.43
N ALA A 482 -7.96 0.33 -14.14
CA ALA A 482 -8.14 1.75 -13.85
C ALA A 482 -8.73 2.01 -12.45
N THR A 483 -9.74 1.23 -12.04
CA THR A 483 -10.33 1.39 -10.70
C THR A 483 -9.31 1.09 -9.60
N LEU A 484 -8.51 0.03 -9.77
CA LEU A 484 -7.44 -0.27 -8.83
C LEU A 484 -6.39 0.85 -8.78
N GLY A 485 -6.01 1.40 -9.94
CA GLY A 485 -5.07 2.51 -10.01
C GLY A 485 -5.56 3.74 -9.26
N ALA A 486 -6.82 4.09 -9.47
CA ALA A 486 -7.49 5.18 -8.77
C ALA A 486 -7.54 4.94 -7.25
N LEU A 487 -7.89 3.72 -6.81
CA LEU A 487 -7.90 3.37 -5.38
C LEU A 487 -6.50 3.46 -4.75
N ILE A 488 -5.45 3.03 -5.45
CA ILE A 488 -4.10 3.12 -4.89
C ILE A 488 -3.68 4.60 -4.75
N ALA A 489 -3.85 5.40 -5.80
CA ALA A 489 -3.51 6.83 -5.79
C ALA A 489 -4.31 7.63 -4.73
N LEU A 490 -5.56 7.24 -4.47
CA LEU A 490 -6.39 7.80 -3.41
C LEU A 490 -5.67 7.70 -2.04
N TYR A 491 -5.11 6.54 -1.72
CA TYR A 491 -4.39 6.34 -0.47
C TYR A 491 -2.97 6.93 -0.49
N GLU A 492 -2.27 6.93 -1.64
CA GLU A 492 -0.97 7.63 -1.76
C GLU A 492 -1.12 9.11 -1.39
N HIS A 493 -2.16 9.78 -1.89
CA HIS A 493 -2.42 11.19 -1.58
C HIS A 493 -2.98 11.40 -0.17
N LYS A 494 -3.76 10.44 0.37
CA LYS A 494 -4.14 10.44 1.81
C LYS A 494 -2.88 10.50 2.68
N ILE A 495 -1.93 9.61 2.42
CA ILE A 495 -0.66 9.48 3.17
C ILE A 495 0.14 10.79 3.06
N PHE A 496 0.22 11.37 1.86
CA PHE A 496 0.87 12.66 1.63
C PHE A 496 0.24 13.77 2.49
N VAL A 497 -1.08 13.95 2.45
CA VAL A 497 -1.77 15.01 3.21
C VAL A 497 -1.49 14.89 4.70
N GLN A 498 -1.56 13.67 5.26
CA GLN A 498 -1.24 13.43 6.66
C GLN A 498 0.20 13.82 7.00
N GLY A 499 1.17 13.39 6.18
CA GLY A 499 2.58 13.71 6.36
C GLY A 499 2.85 15.22 6.35
N VAL A 500 2.19 15.96 5.45
CA VAL A 500 2.31 17.42 5.39
C VAL A 500 1.71 18.09 6.62
N VAL A 501 0.52 17.68 7.07
CA VAL A 501 -0.10 18.23 8.29
C VAL A 501 0.77 17.99 9.52
N TRP A 502 1.33 16.78 9.66
CA TRP A 502 2.27 16.46 10.75
C TRP A 502 3.65 17.10 10.59
N GLY A 503 3.94 17.73 9.44
CA GLY A 503 5.23 18.37 9.16
C GLY A 503 6.40 17.40 9.00
N ILE A 504 6.14 16.11 8.77
CA ILE A 504 7.15 15.05 8.66
C ILE A 504 7.54 14.78 7.19
N ASN A 505 8.61 14.03 6.98
CA ASN A 505 8.99 13.57 5.64
C ASN A 505 8.41 12.19 5.32
N SER A 506 7.38 12.15 4.48
CA SER A 506 6.75 10.90 4.03
C SER A 506 7.60 10.06 3.06
N PHE A 507 8.73 10.59 2.59
CA PHE A 507 9.45 10.05 1.43
C PHE A 507 10.85 9.52 1.72
N ASP A 508 11.34 9.70 2.95
CA ASP A 508 12.56 9.03 3.44
C ASP A 508 12.24 7.75 4.24
N GLN A 509 13.28 7.04 4.69
CA GLN A 509 13.15 5.83 5.52
C GLN A 509 14.40 5.56 6.39
N MET A 510 14.95 6.59 7.05
CA MET A 510 16.20 6.46 7.83
C MET A 510 16.16 5.36 8.92
N GLY A 511 14.96 5.01 9.39
CA GLY A 511 14.77 3.97 10.41
C GLY A 511 15.24 2.56 10.02
N VAL A 512 15.47 2.28 8.74
CA VAL A 512 15.91 0.94 8.28
C VAL A 512 17.42 0.72 8.34
N GLU A 513 18.21 1.79 8.54
CA GLU A 513 19.67 1.72 8.41
C GLU A 513 20.36 0.97 9.55
N LEU A 514 19.93 1.22 10.80
CA LEU A 514 20.56 0.63 11.98
C LEU A 514 20.54 -0.91 11.92
N GLY A 515 19.39 -1.49 11.58
CA GLY A 515 19.25 -2.93 11.43
C GLY A 515 20.18 -3.51 10.36
N LYS A 516 20.32 -2.84 9.21
CA LYS A 516 21.22 -3.26 8.11
C LYS A 516 22.69 -3.27 8.55
N VAL A 517 23.14 -2.22 9.25
CA VAL A 517 24.51 -2.13 9.76
C VAL A 517 24.79 -3.23 10.79
N LEU A 518 23.88 -3.42 11.75
CA LEU A 518 24.02 -4.46 12.77
C LEU A 518 24.04 -5.86 12.17
N ALA A 519 23.14 -6.15 11.22
CA ALA A 519 23.10 -7.44 10.52
C ALA A 519 24.40 -7.75 9.77
N LYS A 520 24.97 -6.76 9.06
CA LYS A 520 26.27 -6.92 8.37
C LYS A 520 27.40 -7.23 9.35
N ASN A 521 27.42 -6.54 10.50
CA ASN A 521 28.44 -6.78 11.54
C ASN A 521 28.29 -8.14 12.21
N ILE A 522 27.05 -8.59 12.45
CA ILE A 522 26.75 -9.91 13.01
C ILE A 522 27.14 -11.01 12.02
N LEU A 523 26.78 -10.87 10.74
CA LEU A 523 27.08 -11.85 9.69
C LEU A 523 28.57 -12.20 9.64
N ALA A 524 29.45 -11.20 9.79
CA ALA A 524 30.90 -11.39 9.81
C ALA A 524 31.43 -12.17 11.04
N GLN A 525 30.59 -12.45 12.04
CA GLN A 525 30.96 -13.09 13.31
C GLN A 525 30.24 -14.43 13.54
N LEU A 526 29.41 -14.89 12.58
CA LEU A 526 28.62 -16.10 12.77
C LEU A 526 29.43 -17.39 12.63
N GLU A 527 30.62 -17.36 12.02
CA GLU A 527 31.42 -18.55 11.73
C GLU A 527 32.01 -19.24 12.97
N LYS A 528 32.64 -18.53 13.92
CA LYS A 528 33.24 -19.17 15.09
C LYS A 528 32.86 -18.48 16.39
N PRO A 529 32.74 -19.20 17.52
CA PRO A 529 32.42 -18.59 18.81
C PRO A 529 33.38 -17.47 19.22
N GLU A 530 34.68 -17.61 18.92
CA GLU A 530 35.70 -16.60 19.24
C GLU A 530 35.59 -15.28 18.45
N ASP A 531 34.80 -15.26 17.38
CA ASP A 531 34.57 -14.06 16.56
C ASP A 531 33.50 -13.14 17.16
N VAL A 532 32.66 -13.65 18.07
CA VAL A 532 31.50 -12.94 18.63
C VAL A 532 31.93 -11.90 19.66
N LYS A 533 31.92 -10.61 19.28
CA LYS A 533 32.40 -9.50 20.10
C LYS A 533 31.58 -8.22 19.89
N GLY A 534 31.47 -7.41 20.95
CA GLY A 534 30.88 -6.07 20.87
C GLY A 534 29.35 -6.02 20.92
N HIS A 535 28.71 -7.12 21.35
CA HIS A 535 27.25 -7.19 21.50
C HIS A 535 26.85 -7.33 22.98
N ASP A 536 25.59 -7.08 23.27
CA ASP A 536 25.01 -7.36 24.58
C ASP A 536 24.95 -8.88 24.88
N SER A 537 24.67 -9.23 26.13
CA SER A 537 24.67 -10.62 26.58
C SER A 537 23.58 -11.48 25.91
N SER A 538 22.46 -10.87 25.49
CA SER A 538 21.39 -11.60 24.81
C SER A 538 21.81 -11.98 23.40
N THR A 539 22.25 -11.00 22.60
CA THR A 539 22.71 -11.22 21.22
C THR A 539 23.88 -12.22 21.19
N THR A 540 24.84 -12.08 22.09
CA THR A 540 25.96 -13.02 22.24
C THR A 540 25.48 -14.44 22.55
N GLY A 541 24.59 -14.59 23.53
CA GLY A 541 24.03 -15.89 23.91
C GLY A 541 23.25 -16.57 22.79
N LEU A 542 22.48 -15.80 22.01
CA LEU A 542 21.71 -16.30 20.86
C LEU A 542 22.63 -16.78 19.73
N ILE A 543 23.69 -16.03 19.40
CA ILE A 543 24.67 -16.44 18.38
C ILE A 543 25.35 -17.75 18.80
N HIS A 544 25.78 -17.86 20.06
CA HIS A 544 26.38 -19.10 20.56
C HIS A 544 25.37 -20.27 20.53
N TYR A 545 24.10 -20.02 20.80
CA TYR A 545 23.06 -21.04 20.68
C TYR A 545 22.90 -21.49 19.21
N TYR A 546 22.83 -20.55 18.27
CA TYR A 546 22.83 -20.85 16.82
C TYR A 546 24.06 -21.68 16.41
N GLN A 547 25.27 -21.24 16.76
CA GLN A 547 26.52 -21.93 16.44
C GLN A 547 26.59 -23.35 17.00
N LYS A 548 26.00 -23.59 18.19
CA LYS A 548 25.91 -24.91 18.81
C LYS A 548 25.02 -25.88 18.03
N PHE A 549 23.96 -25.40 17.39
CA PHE A 549 22.92 -26.25 16.80
C PHE A 549 22.87 -26.29 15.27
N ARG A 550 23.52 -25.33 14.59
CA ARG A 550 23.57 -25.35 13.12
C ARG A 550 24.26 -26.61 12.61
N LYS A 551 23.77 -27.11 11.49
CA LYS A 551 24.33 -28.25 10.75
C LYS A 551 24.59 -27.72 9.35
N GLU A 552 25.80 -27.21 9.12
CA GLU A 552 26.28 -26.73 7.81
C GLU A 552 27.02 -27.86 7.09
#